data_AF-A0A2V1AX39-F1
#
_entry.id   AF-A0A2V1AX39-F1
#
_cell.length_a   1.000
_cell.length_b   1.000
_cell.length_c   1.000
_cell.angle_alpha   90.00
_cell.angle_beta   90.00
_cell.angle_gamma   90.00
#
_symmetry.space_group_name_H-M   'P 1'
#
loop_
_entity.id
_entity.type
_entity.pdbx_description
1 polymer ?
#
loop_
_entity_poly.entity_id
_entity_poly.type
_entity_poly.pdbx_seq_one_letter_code
_entity_poly.pdbx_strand_id
1 'polypeptide(L)'
;MSDRKRANGGEASSTKRSRSEVQQTLYIKNLNDKIPKHTIKHTLYLLFSTYGDVLEISMPKKMRGQAHVVLDCKQSANNALRGLQKTSVFGKELHIDYAKSKTKLVENIERQIEEET
;
A
#
# COMPACT_ATOMS: atom_id res chain seq x y z
N MET A 1 -2.86 31.74 -44.86
CA MET A 1 -1.76 30.86 -45.26
C MET A 1 -0.75 30.79 -44.11
N SER A 2 -0.41 29.57 -43.72
CA SER A 2 0.82 29.14 -43.01
C SER A 2 1.03 29.57 -41.55
N ASP A 3 0.51 28.71 -40.67
CA ASP A 3 1.26 27.92 -39.67
C ASP A 3 2.60 28.46 -39.16
N ARG A 4 2.69 28.65 -37.83
CA ARG A 4 3.88 28.21 -37.10
C ARG A 4 3.58 27.82 -35.64
N LYS A 5 3.34 26.52 -35.48
CA LYS A 5 3.79 25.60 -34.42
C LYS A 5 4.05 26.12 -32.99
N ARG A 6 3.19 25.60 -32.11
CA ARG A 6 3.32 25.32 -30.67
C ARG A 6 4.67 24.67 -30.28
N ALA A 7 5.24 25.03 -29.13
CA ALA A 7 6.04 24.14 -28.30
C ALA A 7 5.93 24.55 -26.82
N ASN A 8 4.97 23.95 -26.12
CA ASN A 8 4.87 23.94 -24.66
C ASN A 8 5.76 22.79 -24.17
N GLY A 9 6.98 23.12 -23.74
CA GLY A 9 7.90 22.16 -23.12
C GLY A 9 7.53 21.95 -21.66
N GLY A 10 6.47 21.17 -21.43
CA GLY A 10 6.15 20.67 -20.09
C GLY A 10 7.29 19.75 -19.62
N GLU A 11 8.06 20.22 -18.65
CA GLU A 11 8.97 19.39 -17.85
C GLU A 11 8.18 18.22 -17.28
N ALA A 12 8.36 17.05 -17.87
CA ALA A 12 7.94 15.80 -17.29
C ALA A 12 8.76 15.61 -16.00
N SER A 13 8.14 15.98 -14.87
CA SER A 13 8.63 15.69 -13.52
C SER A 13 8.89 14.19 -13.41
N SER A 14 10.16 13.82 -13.57
CA SER A 14 10.68 12.54 -13.12
C SER A 14 10.64 12.57 -11.58
N THR A 15 9.53 12.12 -11.01
CA THR A 15 9.41 12.01 -9.56
C THR A 15 10.47 11.02 -9.08
N LYS A 16 11.56 11.54 -8.53
CA LYS A 16 12.57 10.80 -7.78
C LYS A 16 11.82 9.79 -6.90
N ARG A 17 12.08 8.49 -7.09
CA ARG A 17 11.62 7.46 -6.14
C ARG A 17 12.35 7.73 -4.82
N SER A 18 11.78 8.61 -3.99
CA SER A 18 12.18 8.70 -2.59
C SER A 18 11.97 7.31 -2.01
N ARG A 19 13.03 6.75 -1.44
CA ARG A 19 12.94 5.52 -0.66
C ARG A 19 11.90 5.78 0.43
N SER A 20 10.73 5.16 0.33
CA SER A 20 9.67 5.39 1.32
C SER A 20 10.17 4.98 2.70
N GLU A 21 9.91 5.83 3.68
CA GLU A 21 10.24 5.55 5.08
C GLU A 21 9.50 4.29 5.53
N VAL A 22 10.07 3.55 6.49
CA VAL A 22 9.41 2.38 7.08
C VAL A 22 8.13 2.83 7.79
N GLN A 23 7.01 2.23 7.41
CA GLN A 23 5.68 2.50 7.96
C GLN A 23 5.01 1.20 8.42
N GLN A 24 4.07 1.31 9.36
CA GLN A 24 3.15 0.22 9.75
C GLN A 24 2.20 -0.18 8.62
N THR A 25 1.84 0.78 7.77
CA THR A 25 0.95 0.54 6.64
C THR A 25 1.73 0.15 5.40
N LEU A 26 1.34 -0.99 4.81
CA LEU A 26 1.85 -1.48 3.55
C LEU A 26 0.85 -1.21 2.43
N TYR A 27 1.36 -0.77 1.29
CA TYR A 27 0.63 -0.57 0.06
C TYR A 27 0.89 -1.74 -0.89
N ILE A 28 -0.17 -2.48 -1.22
CA ILE A 28 -0.11 -3.64 -2.09
C ILE A 28 -0.68 -3.28 -3.46
N LYS A 29 0.08 -3.63 -4.50
CA LYS A 29 -0.25 -3.47 -5.91
C LYS A 29 -0.33 -4.82 -6.59
N ASN A 30 -0.86 -4.79 -7.82
CA ASN A 30 -0.92 -5.91 -8.74
C ASN A 30 -1.86 -7.06 -8.32
N LEU A 31 -2.81 -6.81 -7.41
CA LEU A 31 -3.83 -7.79 -7.05
C LEU A 31 -4.72 -8.13 -8.26
N ASN A 32 -5.26 -9.36 -8.28
CA ASN A 32 -6.18 -9.80 -9.31
C ASN A 32 -7.57 -9.18 -9.06
N ASP A 33 -8.00 -8.27 -9.94
CA ASP A 33 -9.24 -7.51 -9.80
C ASP A 33 -10.49 -8.28 -10.28
N LYS A 34 -10.31 -9.45 -10.89
CA LYS A 34 -11.39 -10.38 -11.23
C LYS A 34 -11.89 -11.17 -10.02
N ILE A 35 -11.11 -11.23 -8.95
CA ILE A 35 -11.46 -11.96 -7.73
C ILE A 35 -12.33 -11.06 -6.82
N PRO A 36 -13.37 -11.61 -6.16
CA PRO A 36 -14.18 -10.85 -5.23
C PRO A 36 -13.35 -10.21 -4.11
N LYS A 37 -13.68 -8.95 -3.77
CA LYS A 37 -12.92 -8.18 -2.78
C LYS A 37 -12.84 -8.86 -1.42
N HIS A 38 -13.92 -9.51 -0.97
CA HIS A 38 -13.94 -10.19 0.33
C HIS A 38 -12.92 -11.34 0.37
N THR A 39 -12.78 -12.10 -0.72
CA THR A 39 -11.81 -13.18 -0.86
C THR A 39 -10.38 -12.65 -0.84
N ILE A 40 -10.12 -11.55 -1.56
CA ILE A 40 -8.80 -10.90 -1.54
C ILE A 40 -8.47 -10.41 -0.14
N LYS A 41 -9.40 -9.72 0.53
CA LYS A 41 -9.19 -9.25 1.92
C LYS A 41 -8.90 -10.40 2.87
N HIS A 42 -9.67 -11.49 2.78
CA HIS A 42 -9.46 -12.66 3.63
C HIS A 42 -8.08 -13.29 3.38
N THR A 43 -7.66 -13.40 2.13
CA THR A 43 -6.34 -13.93 1.77
C THR A 43 -5.20 -13.03 2.26
N LEU A 44 -5.35 -11.71 2.11
CA LEU A 44 -4.39 -10.76 2.66
C LEU A 44 -4.34 -10.84 4.19
N TYR A 45 -5.47 -11.01 4.86
CA TYR A 45 -5.49 -11.21 6.31
C TYR A 45 -4.68 -12.45 6.71
N LEU A 46 -4.96 -13.60 6.09
CA LEU A 46 -4.25 -14.86 6.37
C LEU A 46 -2.74 -14.79 6.13
N LEU A 47 -2.31 -14.11 5.06
CA LEU A 47 -0.88 -13.99 4.75
C LEU A 47 -0.17 -13.06 5.72
N PHE A 48 -0.75 -11.89 5.99
CA PHE A 48 -0.10 -10.85 6.78
C PHE A 48 -0.16 -11.13 8.29
N SER A 49 -1.16 -11.88 8.76
CA SER A 49 -1.27 -12.28 10.17
C SER A 49 -0.11 -13.15 10.65
N THR A 50 0.65 -13.78 9.73
CA THR A 50 1.85 -14.55 10.09
C THR A 50 3.02 -13.67 10.55
N TYR A 51 2.98 -12.37 10.29
CA TYR A 51 4.06 -11.43 10.62
C TYR A 51 3.73 -10.46 11.76
N GLY A 52 2.45 -10.32 12.11
CA GLY A 52 1.96 -9.44 13.17
C GLY A 52 0.44 -9.25 13.07
N ASP A 53 -0.15 -8.57 14.06
CA ASP A 53 -1.60 -8.38 14.09
C ASP A 53 -2.05 -7.41 12.98
N VAL A 54 -3.06 -7.84 12.22
CA VAL A 54 -3.65 -7.03 11.14
C VAL A 54 -4.76 -6.16 11.70
N LEU A 55 -4.49 -4.86 11.82
CA LEU A 55 -5.44 -3.89 12.36
C LEU A 55 -6.53 -3.52 11.35
N GLU A 56 -6.15 -3.32 10.08
CA GLU A 56 -7.09 -2.92 9.03
C GLU A 56 -6.64 -3.38 7.64
N ILE A 57 -7.60 -3.82 6.81
CA ILE A 57 -7.41 -4.03 5.38
C ILE A 57 -8.38 -3.16 4.56
N SER A 58 -7.82 -2.17 3.87
CA SER A 58 -8.58 -1.22 3.06
C SER A 58 -8.39 -1.49 1.57
N MET A 59 -9.51 -1.56 0.82
CA MET A 59 -9.54 -1.78 -0.63
C MET A 59 -10.50 -0.78 -1.31
N PRO A 60 -10.06 0.48 -1.54
CA PRO A 60 -10.91 1.54 -2.07
C PRO A 60 -11.52 1.18 -3.43
N LYS A 61 -12.77 1.59 -3.68
CA LYS A 61 -13.42 1.36 -4.98
C LYS A 61 -12.70 2.07 -6.14
N LYS A 62 -11.98 3.16 -5.89
CA LYS A 62 -11.24 3.91 -6.91
C LYS A 62 -9.93 3.21 -7.36
N MET A 63 -9.36 2.35 -6.51
CA MET A 63 -8.05 1.74 -6.71
C MET A 63 -8.21 0.23 -6.95
N ARG A 64 -8.51 -0.15 -8.20
CA ARG A 64 -8.61 -1.58 -8.58
C ARG A 64 -7.24 -2.26 -8.50
N GLY A 65 -7.23 -3.52 -8.08
CA GLY A 65 -6.00 -4.30 -7.94
C GLY A 65 -5.03 -3.79 -6.85
N GLN A 66 -5.54 -3.00 -5.90
CA GLN A 66 -4.73 -2.31 -4.89
C GLN A 66 -5.37 -2.43 -3.51
N ALA A 67 -4.52 -2.46 -2.47
CA ALA A 67 -4.94 -2.52 -1.08
C ALA A 67 -3.95 -1.80 -0.17
N HIS A 68 -4.43 -1.41 1.02
CA HIS A 68 -3.57 -1.08 2.15
C HIS A 68 -3.81 -2.09 3.27
N VAL A 69 -2.73 -2.56 3.89
CA VAL A 69 -2.77 -3.42 5.08
C VAL A 69 -2.03 -2.69 6.19
N VAL A 70 -2.71 -2.48 7.31
CA VAL A 70 -2.15 -1.86 8.52
C VAL A 70 -1.80 -2.97 9.50
N LEU A 71 -0.54 -3.01 9.93
CA LEU A 71 -0.08 -3.91 10.98
C LEU A 71 0.15 -3.16 12.30
N ASP A 72 0.21 -3.91 13.38
CA ASP A 72 0.49 -3.48 14.75
C ASP A 72 1.75 -2.60 14.88
N CYS A 73 2.86 -2.98 14.25
CA CYS A 73 4.12 -2.25 14.35
C CYS A 73 4.91 -2.19 13.04
N LYS A 74 5.85 -1.22 12.98
CA LYS A 74 6.73 -1.00 11.81
C LYS A 74 7.61 -2.23 11.51
N GLN A 75 7.97 -2.99 12.54
CA GLN A 75 8.80 -4.18 12.39
C GLN A 75 8.04 -5.32 11.70
N SER A 76 6.81 -5.59 12.12
CA SER A 76 5.90 -6.54 11.46
C SER A 76 5.72 -6.20 9.98
N ALA A 77 5.53 -4.91 9.66
CA ALA A 77 5.42 -4.43 8.29
C ALA A 77 6.69 -4.64 7.47
N ASN A 78 7.88 -4.35 8.02
CA ASN A 78 9.13 -4.61 7.31
C ASN A 78 9.36 -6.12 7.08
N ASN A 79 9.01 -6.97 8.03
CA ASN A 79 9.11 -8.43 7.89
C ASN A 79 8.13 -8.96 6.82
N ALA A 80 6.86 -8.55 6.89
CA ALA A 80 5.83 -8.93 5.93
C ALA A 80 6.20 -8.48 4.50
N LEU A 81 6.71 -7.26 4.34
CA LEU A 81 7.18 -6.76 3.05
C LEU A 81 8.27 -7.69 2.50
N ARG A 82 9.29 -8.02 3.30
CA ARG A 82 10.40 -8.88 2.82
C ARG A 82 9.94 -10.30 2.50
N GLY A 83 9.05 -10.87 3.30
CA GLY A 83 8.61 -12.25 3.16
C GLY A 83 7.55 -12.48 2.09
N LEU A 84 6.69 -11.49 1.84
CA LEU A 84 5.56 -11.62 0.89
C LEU A 84 5.81 -10.92 -0.46
N GLN A 85 6.95 -10.25 -0.63
CA GLN A 85 7.28 -9.60 -1.89
C GLN A 85 7.36 -10.62 -3.02
N LYS A 86 6.67 -10.34 -4.13
CA LYS A 86 6.55 -11.23 -5.30
C LYS A 86 5.90 -12.61 -5.03
N THR A 87 5.26 -12.82 -3.89
CA THR A 87 4.47 -14.03 -3.68
C THR A 87 3.29 -14.05 -4.65
N SER A 88 3.02 -15.19 -5.28
CA SER A 88 1.90 -15.34 -6.21
C SER A 88 0.59 -15.55 -5.46
N VAL A 89 -0.39 -14.69 -5.70
CA VAL A 89 -1.74 -14.74 -5.13
C VAL A 89 -2.75 -14.60 -6.26
N PHE A 90 -3.63 -15.60 -6.41
CA PHE A 90 -4.63 -15.65 -7.49
C PHE A 90 -4.03 -15.43 -8.89
N GLY A 91 -2.85 -16.01 -9.14
CA GLY A 91 -2.16 -15.95 -10.44
C GLY A 91 -1.43 -14.63 -10.72
N LYS A 92 -1.28 -13.74 -9.72
CA LYS A 92 -0.49 -12.51 -9.86
C LYS A 92 0.46 -12.34 -8.68
N GLU A 93 1.66 -11.86 -8.96
CA GLU A 93 2.66 -11.55 -7.92
C GLU A 93 2.29 -10.29 -7.15
N LEU A 94 2.39 -10.35 -5.81
CA LEU A 94 2.23 -9.19 -4.94
C LEU A 94 3.38 -8.21 -5.12
N HIS A 95 3.05 -6.93 -5.31
CA HIS A 95 4.02 -5.84 -5.30
C HIS A 95 3.75 -4.96 -4.08
N ILE A 96 4.63 -5.01 -3.09
CA ILE A 96 4.47 -4.37 -1.78
C ILE A 96 5.46 -3.21 -1.65
N ASP A 97 4.96 -2.04 -1.25
CA ASP A 97 5.74 -0.87 -0.84
C ASP A 97 5.25 -0.39 0.53
N TYR A 98 6.06 0.41 1.24
CA TYR A 98 5.54 1.21 2.36
C TYR A 98 4.54 2.26 1.86
N ALA A 99 3.47 2.47 2.62
CA ALA A 99 2.55 3.57 2.37
C ALA A 99 3.28 4.92 2.47
N LYS A 100 2.86 5.90 1.68
CA LYS A 100 3.47 7.24 1.67
C LYS A 100 3.06 8.11 2.86
N SER A 101 1.88 7.86 3.39
CA SER A 101 1.28 8.59 4.50
C SER A 101 0.66 7.58 5.47
N LYS A 102 0.54 7.99 6.73
CA LYS A 102 -0.19 7.23 7.74
C LYS A 102 -1.67 7.14 7.34
N THR A 103 -2.34 6.11 7.83
CA THR A 103 -3.80 5.98 7.71
C THR A 103 -4.45 6.68 8.90
N LYS A 104 -5.71 7.10 8.74
CA LYS A 104 -6.48 7.71 9.84
C LYS A 104 -6.51 6.84 11.09
N LEU A 105 -6.53 5.52 10.92
CA LEU A 105 -6.48 4.57 12.03
C LEU A 105 -5.16 4.72 12.80
N VAL A 106 -4.02 4.70 12.12
CA VAL A 106 -2.70 4.85 12.74
C VAL A 106 -2.57 6.22 13.41
N GLU A 107 -3.01 7.29 12.75
CA GLU A 107 -3.01 8.65 13.32
C GLU A 107 -3.83 8.75 14.61
N ASN A 108 -4.99 8.08 14.65
CA ASN A 108 -5.84 8.07 15.84
C ASN A 108 -5.23 7.25 16.99
N ILE A 109 -4.62 6.10 16.68
CA ILE A 109 -3.97 5.25 17.68
C ILE A 109 -2.78 5.98 18.29
N GLU A 110 -1.92 6.59 17.47
CA GLU A 110 -0.77 7.35 17.97
C GLU A 110 -1.20 8.51 18.88
N ARG A 111 -2.26 9.25 18.51
CA ARG A 111 -2.79 10.33 19.34
C ARG A 111 -3.30 9.83 20.69
N GLN A 112 -4.02 8.72 20.72
CA GLN A 112 -4.54 8.14 21.97
C GLN A 112 -3.40 7.70 22.91
N ILE A 113 -2.34 7.12 22.34
CA ILE A 113 -1.16 6.72 23.13
C ILE A 113 -0.47 7.96 23.74
N GLU A 114 -0.32 9.04 22.96
CA GLU A 114 0.28 10.29 23.45
C GLU A 114 -0.54 10.96 24.56
N GLU A 115 -1.88 10.84 24.55
CA GLU A 115 -2.76 11.39 25.59
C GLU A 115 -2.73 10.57 26.90
N GLU A 116 -2.32 9.30 26.84
CA GLU A 116 -2.24 8.38 27.98
C GLU A 116 -0.85 8.32 28.65
N THR A 117 0.18 8.91 28.02
CA THR A 117 1.57 8.97 28.51
C THR A 117 1.96 10.34 29.05
#